data_AF-A0A7J2V1K5-F1
#
_entry.id   AF-A0A7J2V1K5-F1
#
_cell.length_a   1.000
_cell.length_b   1.000
_cell.length_c   1.000
_cell.angle_alpha   90.00
_cell.angle_beta   90.00
_cell.angle_gamma   90.00
#
_symmetry.space_group_name_H-M   'P 1'
#
loop_
_entity.id
_entity.type
_entity.pdbx_description
1 polymer ?
#
loop_
_entity_poly.entity_id
_entity_poly.type
_entity_poly.pdbx_seq_one_letter_code
_entity_poly.pdbx_strand_id
1 'polypeptide(L)'
;MSYDRYRDWLDEAIDDLEAAREMQRLGRYSKACFFSHQAAEKALKALMIKKLGIYDPIHSVAELLRRLSRSIEVEGGLIEKGELLDRFYIPTRYPNAWPWGAPHKHYTREDAEKALLYADEVLGFVKREIERNP
;
A
#
# COMPACT_ATOMS: atom_id res chain seq x y z
N MET A 1 -15.61 -11.49 -12.80
CA MET A 1 -15.24 -10.19 -12.18
C MET A 1 -15.38 -9.13 -13.24
N SER A 2 -16.14 -8.06 -13.01
CA SER A 2 -16.23 -6.97 -13.98
C SER A 2 -14.85 -6.31 -14.10
N TYR A 3 -14.36 -6.14 -15.32
CA TYR A 3 -13.09 -5.48 -15.61
C TYR A 3 -13.04 -4.03 -15.06
N ASP A 4 -14.18 -3.42 -14.74
CA ASP A 4 -14.26 -2.04 -14.21
C ASP A 4 -13.97 -1.92 -12.71
N ARG A 5 -13.93 -3.03 -11.97
CA ARG A 5 -13.71 -3.01 -10.51
C ARG A 5 -12.37 -2.38 -10.12
N TYR A 6 -11.39 -2.27 -11.03
CA TYR A 6 -10.14 -1.56 -10.73
C TYR A 6 -10.37 -0.12 -10.30
N ARG A 7 -11.43 0.55 -10.79
CA ARG A 7 -11.76 1.92 -10.37
C ARG A 7 -12.11 1.97 -8.90
N ASP A 8 -12.96 1.04 -8.44
CA ASP A 8 -13.32 0.94 -7.02
C ASP A 8 -12.09 0.65 -6.14
N TRP A 9 -11.19 -0.23 -6.60
CA TRP A 9 -9.94 -0.52 -5.89
C TRP A 9 -9.00 0.69 -5.82
N LEU A 10 -8.93 1.48 -6.90
CA LEU A 10 -8.10 2.68 -6.94
C LEU A 10 -8.69 3.80 -6.07
N ASP A 11 -10.02 3.98 -6.10
CA ASP A 11 -10.74 4.95 -5.27
C ASP A 11 -10.52 4.67 -3.79
N GLU A 12 -10.72 3.41 -3.38
CA GLU A 12 -10.45 2.96 -2.01
C GLU A 12 -8.97 3.12 -1.61
N ALA A 13 -8.03 2.92 -2.53
CA ALA A 13 -6.61 3.15 -2.26
C ALA A 13 -6.28 4.63 -2.02
N ILE A 14 -7.00 5.54 -2.68
CA ILE A 14 -6.88 6.98 -2.48
C ILE A 14 -7.46 7.37 -1.11
N ASP A 15 -8.64 6.87 -0.77
CA ASP A 15 -9.27 7.07 0.54
C ASP A 15 -8.38 6.56 1.68
N ASP A 16 -7.81 5.35 1.55
CA ASP A 16 -6.84 4.82 2.53
C ASP A 16 -5.64 5.75 2.73
N LEU A 17 -5.10 6.35 1.67
CA LEU A 17 -3.96 7.26 1.77
C LEU A 17 -4.35 8.56 2.47
N GLU A 18 -5.55 9.09 2.21
CA GLU A 18 -6.08 10.26 2.92
C GLU A 18 -6.29 9.95 4.40
N ALA A 19 -6.92 8.81 4.73
CA ALA A 19 -7.08 8.34 6.09
C ALA A 19 -5.72 8.17 6.79
N ALA A 20 -4.70 7.65 6.11
CA ALA A 20 -3.35 7.53 6.66
C ALA A 20 -2.76 8.91 7.03
N ARG A 21 -2.97 9.94 6.18
CA ARG A 21 -2.51 11.32 6.43
C ARG A 21 -3.21 11.93 7.65
N GLU A 22 -4.51 11.71 7.79
CA GLU A 22 -5.27 12.16 8.96
C GLU A 22 -4.80 11.47 10.25
N MET A 23 -4.60 10.16 10.21
CA MET A 23 -4.11 9.40 11.36
C MET A 23 -2.72 9.86 11.79
N GLN A 24 -1.83 10.21 10.85
CA GLN A 24 -0.53 10.77 11.17
C GLN A 24 -0.65 12.12 11.88
N ARG A 25 -1.51 13.02 11.38
CA ARG A 25 -1.76 14.33 12.00
C ARG A 25 -2.33 14.22 13.42
N LEU A 26 -3.14 13.19 13.67
CA LEU A 26 -3.73 12.88 14.98
C LEU A 26 -2.78 12.13 15.92
N GLY A 27 -1.53 11.85 15.51
CA GLY A 27 -0.58 11.10 16.32
C GLY A 27 -0.89 9.60 16.42
N ARG A 28 -1.77 9.07 15.57
CA ARG A 28 -2.16 7.65 15.51
C ARG A 28 -1.23 6.88 14.57
N TYR A 29 0.06 6.88 14.87
CA TYR A 29 1.12 6.43 13.96
C TYR A 29 0.97 4.99 13.45
N SER A 30 0.65 4.03 14.32
CA SER A 30 0.39 2.65 13.86
C SER A 30 -0.74 2.54 12.84
N LYS A 31 -1.72 3.46 12.86
CA LYS A 31 -2.87 3.46 11.95
C LYS A 31 -2.48 4.12 10.65
N ALA A 32 -1.72 5.21 10.71
CA ALA A 32 -1.08 5.79 9.53
C ALA A 32 -0.23 4.75 8.78
N CYS A 33 0.62 3.99 9.47
CA CYS A 33 1.41 2.92 8.85
C CYS A 33 0.54 1.83 8.20
N PHE A 34 -0.51 1.37 8.90
CA PHE A 34 -1.41 0.35 8.38
C PHE A 34 -2.17 0.80 7.14
N PHE A 35 -2.77 2.00 7.17
CA PHE A 35 -3.50 2.55 6.04
C PHE A 35 -2.57 2.91 4.88
N SER A 36 -1.31 3.31 5.14
CA SER A 36 -0.30 3.47 4.08
C SER A 36 -0.02 2.14 3.36
N HIS A 37 0.10 1.03 4.10
CA HIS A 37 0.21 -0.29 3.48
C HIS A 37 -1.04 -0.65 2.66
N GLN A 38 -2.25 -0.43 3.20
CA GLN A 38 -3.50 -0.73 2.50
C GLN A 38 -3.64 0.08 1.21
N ALA A 39 -3.33 1.37 1.24
CA ALA A 39 -3.31 2.22 0.05
C ALA A 39 -2.42 1.64 -1.06
N ALA A 40 -1.17 1.28 -0.73
CA ALA A 40 -0.25 0.69 -1.69
C ALA A 40 -0.74 -0.68 -2.22
N GLU A 41 -1.21 -1.56 -1.35
CA GLU A 41 -1.75 -2.88 -1.70
C GLU A 41 -2.94 -2.77 -2.67
N LYS A 42 -3.94 -1.95 -2.31
CA LYS A 42 -5.16 -1.78 -3.10
C LYS A 42 -4.89 -1.11 -4.44
N ALA A 43 -3.98 -0.12 -4.48
CA ALA A 43 -3.55 0.52 -5.71
C ALA A 43 -2.91 -0.49 -6.68
N LEU A 44 -2.00 -1.35 -6.20
CA LEU A 44 -1.37 -2.35 -7.04
C LEU A 44 -2.37 -3.41 -7.53
N LYS A 45 -3.33 -3.80 -6.70
CA LYS A 45 -4.44 -4.68 -7.13
C LYS A 45 -5.28 -4.03 -8.22
N ALA A 46 -5.57 -2.73 -8.12
CA ALA A 46 -6.22 -1.99 -9.20
C ALA A 46 -5.42 -2.06 -10.50
N LEU A 47 -4.10 -1.84 -10.43
CA LEU A 47 -3.22 -1.92 -11.60
C LEU A 47 -3.19 -3.31 -12.22
N MET A 48 -3.12 -4.38 -11.42
CA MET A 48 -3.18 -5.76 -11.91
C MET A 48 -4.50 -6.06 -12.62
N ILE A 49 -5.63 -5.63 -12.07
CA ILE A 49 -6.94 -5.79 -12.73
C ILE A 49 -6.96 -5.04 -14.06
N LYS A 50 -6.48 -3.79 -14.08
CA LYS A 50 -6.51 -2.93 -15.26
C LYS A 50 -5.59 -3.41 -16.38
N LYS A 51 -4.35 -3.80 -16.07
CA LYS A 51 -3.32 -4.14 -17.06
C LYS A 51 -3.30 -5.61 -17.43
N LEU A 52 -3.57 -6.49 -16.48
CA LEU A 52 -3.38 -7.92 -16.62
C LEU A 52 -4.71 -8.69 -16.59
N GLY A 53 -5.83 -8.05 -16.24
CA GLY A 53 -7.13 -8.71 -16.13
C GLY A 53 -7.23 -9.70 -14.97
N ILE A 54 -6.31 -9.65 -14.00
CA ILE A 54 -6.25 -10.58 -12.86
C ILE A 54 -6.42 -9.86 -11.53
N TYR A 55 -7.02 -10.57 -10.57
CA TYR A 55 -7.02 -10.19 -9.16
C TYR A 55 -6.08 -11.10 -8.39
N ASP A 56 -5.15 -10.50 -7.65
CA ASP A 56 -4.21 -11.21 -6.79
C ASP A 56 -4.62 -11.05 -5.31
N PRO A 57 -4.94 -12.13 -4.58
CA PRO A 57 -5.47 -12.03 -3.23
C PRO A 57 -4.42 -11.78 -2.14
N ILE A 58 -3.12 -11.77 -2.48
CA ILE A 58 -2.07 -11.55 -1.48
C ILE A 58 -2.08 -10.12 -0.91
N HIS A 59 -1.33 -9.90 0.17
CA HIS A 59 -1.21 -8.59 0.81
C HIS A 59 0.16 -7.94 0.66
N SER A 60 1.19 -8.68 0.24
CA SER A 60 2.55 -8.14 0.13
C SER A 60 2.65 -7.18 -1.05
N VAL A 61 2.90 -5.91 -0.76
CA VAL A 61 3.14 -4.83 -1.72
C VAL A 61 4.37 -5.14 -2.57
N ALA A 62 5.45 -5.61 -1.94
CA ALA A 62 6.68 -5.97 -2.65
C ALA A 62 6.46 -7.11 -3.65
N GLU A 63 5.70 -8.14 -3.25
CA GLU A 63 5.41 -9.26 -4.12
C GLU A 63 4.44 -8.90 -5.25
N LEU A 64 3.44 -8.04 -4.99
CA LEU A 64 2.58 -7.49 -6.05
C LEU A 64 3.41 -6.73 -7.10
N LEU A 65 4.36 -5.90 -6.66
CA LEU A 65 5.31 -5.21 -7.56
C LEU A 65 6.19 -6.18 -8.36
N ARG A 66 6.74 -7.22 -7.72
CA ARG A 66 7.54 -8.26 -8.40
C ARG A 66 6.73 -9.07 -9.43
N ARG A 67 5.42 -9.24 -9.21
CA ARG A 67 4.53 -9.90 -10.16
C ARG A 67 4.21 -8.98 -11.33
N LEU A 68 3.92 -7.71 -11.06
CA LEU A 68 3.70 -6.68 -12.08
C LEU A 68 4.93 -6.47 -12.98
N SER A 69 6.14 -6.52 -12.40
CA SER A 69 7.39 -6.32 -13.13
C SER A 69 7.67 -7.38 -14.21
N ARG A 70 6.90 -8.47 -14.25
CA ARG A 70 6.95 -9.49 -15.31
C ARG A 70 6.22 -9.06 -16.58
N SER A 71 5.40 -8.01 -16.51
CA SER A 71 4.51 -7.59 -17.59
C SER A 71 4.60 -6.09 -17.90
N ILE A 72 4.99 -5.27 -16.94
CA ILE A 72 5.22 -3.82 -17.12
C ILE A 72 6.54 -3.40 -16.47
N GLU A 73 7.08 -2.26 -16.89
CA GLU A 73 8.25 -1.67 -16.22
C GLU A 73 7.83 -1.12 -14.85
N VAL A 74 8.53 -1.54 -13.79
CA VAL A 74 8.32 -1.03 -12.43
C VAL A 74 9.49 -0.12 -12.09
N GLU A 75 9.18 1.11 -11.66
CA GLU A 75 10.18 2.11 -11.31
C GLU A 75 11.13 1.60 -10.22
N GLY A 76 12.43 1.89 -10.38
CA GLY A 76 13.47 1.45 -9.45
C GLY A 76 13.21 1.93 -8.02
N GLY A 77 13.49 1.06 -7.04
CA GLY A 77 13.31 1.37 -5.62
C GLY A 77 11.89 1.10 -5.07
N LEU A 78 10.89 0.88 -5.92
CA LEU A 78 9.52 0.62 -5.45
C LEU A 78 9.40 -0.72 -4.72
N ILE A 79 10.12 -1.75 -5.14
CA ILE A 79 10.07 -3.07 -4.51
C ILE A 79 10.59 -2.97 -3.07
N GLU A 80 11.72 -2.29 -2.85
CA GLU A 80 12.33 -2.07 -1.54
C GLU A 80 11.43 -1.23 -0.63
N LYS A 81 10.71 -0.26 -1.19
CA LYS A 81 9.69 0.51 -0.48
C LYS A 81 8.50 -0.37 -0.08
N GLY A 82 8.07 -1.26 -0.97
CA GLY A 82 7.07 -2.28 -0.69
C GLY A 82 7.47 -3.21 0.45
N GLU A 83 8.74 -3.61 0.51
CA GLU A 83 9.24 -4.48 1.59
C GLU A 83 9.19 -3.80 2.95
N LEU A 84 9.43 -2.48 2.99
CA LEU A 84 9.22 -1.71 4.21
C LEU A 84 7.74 -1.65 4.58
N LEU A 85 6.86 -1.37 3.61
CA LEU A 85 5.41 -1.30 3.85
C LEU A 85 4.85 -2.62 4.37
N ASP A 86 5.30 -3.77 3.85
CA ASP A 86 4.85 -5.11 4.25
C ASP A 86 5.00 -5.36 5.76
N ARG A 87 5.99 -4.72 6.40
CA ARG A 87 6.22 -4.77 7.86
C ARG A 87 5.10 -4.11 8.65
N PHE A 88 4.22 -3.35 8.01
CA PHE A 88 3.10 -2.66 8.63
C PHE A 88 1.76 -3.36 8.46
N TYR A 89 1.70 -4.51 7.77
CA TYR A 89 0.43 -5.21 7.55
C TYR A 89 -0.14 -5.89 8.81
N ILE A 90 0.64 -6.79 9.42
CA ILE A 90 0.25 -7.56 10.62
C ILE A 90 0.67 -6.82 11.91
N PRO A 91 1.94 -6.38 12.06
CA PRO A 91 2.41 -5.88 13.34
C PRO A 91 1.72 -4.60 13.83
N THR A 92 1.05 -3.83 12.98
CA THR A 92 0.31 -2.61 13.39
C THR A 92 -1.02 -2.91 14.11
N ARG A 93 -1.49 -4.16 14.05
CA ARG A 93 -2.84 -4.56 14.48
C ARG A 93 -2.87 -5.69 15.51
N TYR A 94 -1.95 -6.65 15.43
CA TYR A 94 -1.96 -7.83 16.29
C TYR A 94 -1.00 -7.68 17.47
N PRO A 95 -1.49 -7.69 18.73
CA PRO A 95 -0.63 -7.66 19.91
C PRO A 95 0.41 -8.78 19.94
N ASN A 96 0.07 -9.96 19.43
CA ASN A 96 0.97 -11.13 19.38
C ASN A 96 2.21 -10.92 18.49
N ALA A 97 2.26 -9.86 17.69
CA ALA A 97 3.45 -9.49 16.92
C ALA A 97 4.47 -8.68 17.74
N TRP A 98 4.16 -8.35 19.01
CA TRP A 98 5.01 -7.58 19.90
C TRP A 98 5.29 -8.33 21.20
N PRO A 99 6.48 -8.16 21.81
CA PRO A 99 6.83 -8.81 23.07
C PRO A 99 5.98 -8.30 24.25
N TRP A 100 5.39 -7.11 24.15
CA TRP A 100 4.54 -6.54 25.19
C TRP A 100 3.61 -5.44 24.63
N GLY A 101 2.53 -5.18 25.36
CA GLY A 101 1.65 -4.03 25.11
C GLY A 101 0.82 -4.10 23.83
N ALA A 102 0.08 -3.02 23.56
CA ALA A 102 -0.73 -2.90 22.36
C ALA A 102 0.12 -2.37 21.18
N PRO A 103 -0.14 -2.79 19.94
CA PRO A 103 0.63 -2.40 18.76
C PRO A 103 0.85 -0.89 18.61
N HIS A 104 -0.15 -0.07 18.94
CA HIS A 104 -0.07 1.38 18.73
C HIS A 104 1.02 2.08 19.54
N LYS A 105 1.60 1.42 20.55
CA LYS A 105 2.68 1.97 21.39
C LYS A 105 4.07 1.82 20.76
N HIS A 106 4.20 1.05 19.69
CA HIS A 106 5.49 0.68 19.09
C HIS A 106 5.80 1.42 17.79
N TYR A 107 5.00 2.41 17.42
CA TYR A 107 5.16 3.17 16.18
C TYR A 107 5.37 4.63 16.46
N THR A 108 6.29 5.22 15.72
CA THR A 108 6.71 6.61 15.87
C THR A 108 6.17 7.47 14.74
N ARG A 109 6.33 8.79 14.90
CA ARG A 109 6.05 9.74 13.83
C ARG A 109 6.87 9.46 12.57
N GLU A 110 8.14 9.10 12.72
CA GLU A 110 9.06 8.79 11.62
C GLU A 110 8.57 7.56 10.83
N ASP A 111 8.10 6.51 11.52
CA ASP A 111 7.52 5.33 10.86
C ASP A 111 6.32 5.72 10.00
N ALA A 112 5.43 6.58 10.53
CA ALA A 112 4.25 7.03 9.82
C ALA A 112 4.58 7.92 8.63
N GLU A 113 5.52 8.86 8.79
CA GLU A 113 5.97 9.74 7.70
C GLU A 113 6.63 8.95 6.57
N LYS A 114 7.46 7.96 6.91
CA LYS A 114 8.10 7.08 5.93
C LYS A 114 7.10 6.17 5.23
N ALA A 115 6.16 5.59 5.96
CA ALA A 115 5.09 4.77 5.37
C ALA A 115 4.24 5.58 4.39
N LEU A 116 3.84 6.80 4.77
CA LEU A 116 3.07 7.70 3.93
C LEU A 116 3.80 8.07 2.64
N LEU A 117 5.07 8.44 2.75
CA LEU A 117 5.90 8.75 1.58
C LEU A 117 5.94 7.58 0.60
N TYR A 118 6.19 6.38 1.10
CA TYR A 118 6.32 5.20 0.25
C TYR A 118 5.00 4.77 -0.38
N ALA A 119 3.89 4.87 0.35
CA ALA A 119 2.56 4.60 -0.16
C ALA A 119 2.16 5.62 -1.25
N ASP A 120 2.48 6.91 -1.06
CA ASP A 120 2.23 7.97 -2.03
C ASP A 120 3.01 7.74 -3.34
N GLU A 121 4.28 7.32 -3.24
CA GLU A 121 5.10 7.00 -4.42
C GLU A 121 4.58 5.77 -5.18
N VAL A 122 4.16 4.71 -4.48
CA VAL A 122 3.53 3.53 -5.10
C VAL A 122 2.21 3.92 -5.78
N LEU A 123 1.36 4.70 -5.11
CA LEU A 123 0.10 5.16 -5.68
C LEU A 123 0.33 6.07 -6.89
N GLY A 124 1.34 6.94 -6.84
CA GLY A 124 1.75 7.79 -7.95
C GLY A 124 2.18 6.97 -9.17
N PHE A 125 2.99 5.92 -8.97
CA PHE A 125 3.34 4.95 -10.02
C PHE A 125 2.11 4.29 -10.62
N VAL A 126 1.20 3.78 -9.78
CA VAL A 126 -0.04 3.13 -10.23
C VAL A 126 -0.89 4.07 -11.08
N LYS A 127 -1.08 5.33 -10.65
CA LYS A 127 -1.86 6.33 -11.40
C LYS A 127 -1.27 6.57 -12.79
N ARG A 128 0.05 6.79 -12.88
CA ARG A 128 0.75 6.96 -14.17
C ARG A 128 0.57 5.76 -15.10
N GLU A 129 0.72 4.55 -14.56
CA GLU A 129 0.58 3.34 -15.36
C GLU A 129 -0.86 3.10 -15.81
N ILE A 130 -1.87 3.41 -14.99
CA ILE A 130 -3.29 3.32 -15.39
C ILE A 130 -3.63 4.30 -16.51
N GLU A 131 -3.08 5.52 -16.48
CA GLU A 131 -3.29 6.56 -17.50
C GLU A 131 -2.58 6.26 -18.82
N ARG A 132 -1.44 5.54 -18.77
CA ARG A 132 -0.80 5.00 -19.96
C ARG A 132 -1.70 3.93 -20.59
N ASN A 133 -2.57 4.33 -21.51
CA ASN A 133 -3.24 3.36 -22.39
C ASN A 133 -2.18 2.59 -23.20
N PRO A 134 -2.38 1.28 -23.44
CA PRO A 134 -1.60 0.57 -24.45
C PRO A 134 -1.77 1.20 -25.84
#